data_AF-A0A9W6LHG7-F1
#
_entry.id   AF-A0A9W6LHG7-F1
#
_cell.length_a   1.000
_cell.length_b   1.000
_cell.length_c   1.000
_cell.angle_alpha   90.00
_cell.angle_beta   90.00
_cell.angle_gamma   90.00
#
_symmetry.space_group_name_H-M   'P 1'
#
loop_
_entity.id
_entity.type
_entity.pdbx_description
1 polymer ?
#
loop_
_entity_poly.entity_id
_entity_poly.type
_entity_poly.pdbx_seq_one_letter_code
_entity_poly.pdbx_strand_id
1 'polypeptide(L)' 'MFIRFRPDADDERIIRTLAHEGESDADVLRRALRSLEQCSQEEQARADAARVACVGGAEKAFRRCGGAA' A
#
# COMPACT_ATOMS: atom_id res chain seq x y z
N MET A 1 -16.73 -16.71 6.79
CA MET A 1 -15.67 -16.99 7.78
C MET A 1 -15.59 -15.80 8.72
N PHE A 2 -15.70 -15.99 10.03
CA PHE A 2 -15.68 -14.91 11.03
C PHE A 2 -14.36 -14.94 11.78
N ILE A 3 -13.62 -13.84 11.73
CA ILE A 3 -12.43 -13.62 12.56
C ILE A 3 -12.90 -12.89 13.81
N ARG A 4 -12.52 -13.38 15.00
CA ARG A 4 -12.77 -12.67 16.26
C ARG A 4 -11.61 -11.74 16.55
N PHE A 5 -11.86 -10.44 16.45
CA PHE A 5 -10.95 -9.39 16.87
C PHE A 5 -11.22 -9.07 18.35
N ARG A 6 -10.17 -9.04 19.19
CA ARG A 6 -10.25 -8.60 20.59
C ARG A 6 -9.50 -7.28 20.71
N PRO A 7 -10.19 -6.13 20.54
CA PRO A 7 -9.55 -4.83 20.67
C PRO A 7 -9.04 -4.62 22.10
N ASP A 8 -7.90 -3.96 22.24
CA ASP A 8 -7.49 -3.33 23.49
C ASP A 8 -8.04 -1.88 23.60
N ALA A 9 -7.70 -1.17 24.68
CA ALA A 9 -8.19 0.18 24.91
C ALA A 9 -7.71 1.22 23.86
N ASP A 10 -6.49 1.07 23.34
CA ASP A 10 -5.96 1.88 22.24
C ASP A 10 -6.66 1.54 20.92
N ASP A 11 -6.92 0.26 20.64
CA ASP A 11 -7.70 -0.17 19.47
C ASP A 11 -9.12 0.42 19.50
N GLU A 12 -9.80 0.33 20.65
CA GLU A 12 -11.14 0.90 20.84
C GLU A 12 -11.14 2.42 20.61
N ARG A 13 -10.10 3.11 21.08
CA ARG A 13 -9.93 4.54 20.84
C ARG A 13 -9.78 4.83 19.34
N ILE A 14 -8.94 4.07 18.64
CA ILE A 14 -8.72 4.22 17.19
C ILE A 14 -10.03 3.97 16.43
N ILE A 15 -10.74 2.89 16.75
CA ILE A 15 -12.02 2.55 16.11
C ILE A 15 -13.03 3.69 16.30
N ARG A 16 -13.20 4.19 17.53
CA ARG A 16 -14.12 5.30 17.82
C ARG A 16 -13.74 6.59 17.11
N THR A 17 -12.45 6.90 17.01
CA THR A 17 -11.99 8.10 16.30
C THR A 17 -12.23 8.01 14.79
N LEU A 18 -12.13 6.80 14.23
CA LEU A 18 -12.32 6.58 12.81
C LEU A 18 -13.77 6.32 12.41
N ALA A 19 -14.64 5.92 13.34
CA ALA A 19 -16.02 5.58 13.08
C ALA A 19 -16.83 6.80 12.57
N HIS A 20 -17.61 6.57 11.51
CA HIS A 20 -18.64 7.51 11.07
C HIS A 20 -20.01 7.16 11.64
N GLU A 21 -20.95 8.11 11.60
CA GLU A 21 -22.31 7.89 12.10
C GLU A 21 -22.98 6.70 11.40
N GLY A 22 -23.45 5.74 12.20
CA GLY A 22 -24.11 4.53 11.71
C GLY A 22 -23.18 3.42 11.23
N GLU A 23 -21.85 3.58 11.26
CA GLU A 23 -20.92 2.50 10.98
C GLU A 23 -20.82 1.53 12.17
N SER A 24 -20.75 0.23 11.88
CA SER A 24 -20.35 -0.75 12.88
C SER A 24 -18.82 -0.83 12.96
N ASP A 25 -18.26 -1.28 14.09
CA ASP A 25 -16.82 -1.49 14.24
C ASP A 25 -16.24 -2.39 13.14
N ALA A 26 -17.01 -3.38 12.68
CA ALA A 26 -16.62 -4.25 11.58
C ALA A 26 -16.50 -3.50 10.24
N ASP A 27 -17.34 -2.49 10.01
CA ASP A 27 -17.27 -1.65 8.81
C ASP A 27 -16.08 -0.71 8.86
N VAL A 28 -15.80 -0.13 10.02
CA VAL A 28 -14.59 0.66 10.27
C VAL A 28 -13.34 -0.16 10.00
N LEU A 29 -13.27 -1.38 10.56
CA LEU A 29 -12.14 -2.29 10.36
C LEU A 29 -11.98 -2.70 8.89
N ARG A 30 -13.08 -3.02 8.18
CA ARG A 30 -13.00 -3.34 6.75
C ARG A 30 -12.49 -2.17 5.91
N ARG A 31 -12.94 -0.95 6.22
CA ARG A 31 -12.47 0.27 5.53
C ARG A 31 -10.98 0.51 5.80
N ALA A 32 -10.55 0.39 7.06
CA ALA A 32 -9.15 0.52 7.43
C ALA A 32 -8.27 -0.52 6.71
N LEU A 33 -8.69 -1.78 6.65
CA LEU A 33 -7.96 -2.85 5.95
C LEU A 33 -7.81 -2.57 4.45
N ARG A 34 -8.86 -2.07 3.78
CA ARG A 34 -8.76 -1.67 2.36
C ARG A 34 -7.79 -0.50 2.16
N SER A 35 -7.77 0.45 3.09
CA SER A 35 -6.80 1.55 3.04
C SER A 35 -5.35 1.04 3.17
N LEU A 36 -5.10 0.07 4.06
CA LEU A 36 -3.78 -0.55 4.21
C LEU A 36 -3.37 -1.34 2.98
N GLU A 37 -4.31 -2.06 2.36
CA GLU A 37 -4.08 -2.76 1.10
C GLU A 37 -3.66 -1.78 -0.01
N GLN A 38 -4.34 -0.64 -0.13
CA GLN A 38 -3.98 0.40 -1.10
C GLN A 38 -2.59 0.98 -0.85
N CYS A 39 -2.24 1.28 0.40
CA CYS A 39 -0.89 1.78 0.74
C CYS A 39 0.20 0.75 0.40
N SER A 40 -0.07 -0.55 0.62
CA SER A 40 0.88 -1.59 0.22
C SER A 40 1.09 -1.66 -1.29
N GLN A 41 0.02 -1.41 -2.08
CA GLN A 41 0.12 -1.37 -3.53
C GLN A 41 0.91 -0.14 -4.02
N GLU A 42 0.73 1.01 -3.38
CA GLU A 42 1.50 2.22 -3.70
C GLU A 42 2.99 2.06 -3.44
N GLU A 43 3.37 1.44 -2.31
CA GLU A 43 4.77 1.17 -1.99
C GLU A 43 5.37 0.19 -3.01
N GLN A 44 4.63 -0.87 -3.37
CA GLN A 44 5.07 -1.81 -4.39
C GLN A 44 5.23 -1.12 -5.76
N ALA A 45 4.27 -0.28 -6.16
CA ALA A 45 4.34 0.47 -7.40
C ALA A 45 5.54 1.43 -7.42
N ARG A 46 5.86 2.09 -6.29
CA ARG A 46 7.05 2.95 -6.15
C ARG A 46 8.34 2.13 -6.30
N ALA A 47 8.41 0.97 -5.65
CA ALA A 47 9.55 0.07 -5.78
C ALA A 47 9.72 -0.42 -7.23
N ASP A 48 8.62 -0.73 -7.90
CA ASP A 48 8.61 -1.17 -9.30
C ASP A 48 9.08 -0.06 -10.24
N ALA A 49 8.59 1.17 -10.06
CA ALA A 49 9.03 2.33 -10.82
C ALA A 49 10.54 2.59 -10.63
N ALA A 50 11.06 2.46 -9.40
CA ALA A 50 12.49 2.59 -9.13
C ALA A 50 13.32 1.52 -9.84
N ARG A 51 12.84 0.26 -9.88
CA ARG A 51 13.49 -0.82 -10.63
C ARG A 51 13.51 -0.56 -12.13
N VAL A 52 12.38 -0.15 -12.72
CA VAL A 52 12.31 0.19 -14.15
C VAL A 52 13.20 1.38 -14.48
N ALA A 53 13.27 2.40 -13.62
CA ALA A 53 14.16 3.54 -13.82
C ALA A 53 15.65 3.12 -13.81
N CYS A 54 16.04 2.24 -12.89
CA CYS A 54 17.40 1.70 -12.81
C CYS A 54 17.75 0.87 -14.06
N VAL A 55 16.87 -0.05 -14.48
CA VAL A 55 17.10 -0.91 -15.65
C VAL A 55 17.02 -0.12 -16.96
N GLY A 56 16.05 0.79 -17.09
CA GLY A 56 15.92 1.66 -18.26
C GLY A 56 17.09 2.64 -18.42
N GLY A 57 17.72 3.05 -17.31
CA GLY A 57 18.98 3.79 -17.33
C GLY A 57 20.12 2.96 -17.91
N ALA A 58 20.20 1.67 -17.56
CA ALA A 58 21.20 0.74 -18.09
C ALA A 58 20.98 0.42 -19.57
N GLU A 59 19.73 0.22 -20.02
CA GLU A 59 19.41 0.01 -21.44
C GLU A 59 19.74 1.25 -22.28
N LYS A 60 19.40 2.45 -21.79
CA LYS A 60 19.74 3.71 -22.48
C LYS A 60 21.26 3.94 -22.54
N ALA A 61 21.99 3.59 -21.48
CA ALA A 61 23.45 3.66 -21.47
C ALA A 61 24.07 2.67 -22.48
N PHE A 62 23.55 1.44 -22.56
CA PHE A 62 23.98 0.46 -23.56
C PHE A 62 23.72 0.95 -24.99
N ARG A 63 22.51 1.46 -25.29
CA ARG A 63 22.16 2.02 -26.60
C ARG A 63 23.01 3.25 -26.96
N ARG A 64 23.41 4.05 -25.96
CA ARG A 64 24.28 5.23 -26.15
C ARG A 64 25.73 4.86 -26.45
N CYS A 65 26.23 3.75 -25.92
CA CYS A 65 27.61 3.30 -26.10
C CYS A 65 27.80 2.30 -27.26
N GLY A 66 26.73 1.68 -27.79
CA GLY A 66 26.78 0.59 -28.77
C GLY A 66 26.24 0.95 -30.16
N GLY A 67 26.60 2.11 -30.71
CA GLY A 67 26.25 2.54 -32.05
C GLY A 67 27.46 2.97 -32.87
N ALA A 68 28.52 2.16 -32.88
CA ALA A 68 29.64 2.28 -33.80
C ALA A 68 30.22 0.88 -34.03
N ALA A 69 29.64 0.18 -35.00
CA ALA A 69 30.29 -0.92 -35.72
C ALA A 69 30.27 -0.53 -37.20
#